data_AF-A0A956HGN7-F1
#
_entry.id   AF-A0A956HGN7-F1
#
_cell.length_a   1.000
_cell.length_b   1.000
_cell.length_c   1.000
_cell.angle_alpha   90.00
_cell.angle_beta   90.00
_cell.angle_gamma   90.00
#
_symmetry.space_group_name_H-M   'P 1'
#
loop_
_entity.id
_entity.type
_entity.pdbx_description
1 polymer ?
#
loop_
_entity_poly.entity_id
_entity_poly.type
_entity_poly.pdbx_seq_one_letter_code
_entity_poly.pdbx_strand_id
1 'polypeptide(L)' 'MTDETKQCRRCGAEIPAARLHAMPDTRVCVPCSEEIGGEFELEVTVSGTGKAGSLKKTGQDVSVRRTRKPLAPVTE' A
#
# COMPACT_ATOMS: atom_id res chain seq x y z
N MET A 1 -25.17 11.17 -2.19
CA MET A 1 -24.03 10.70 -1.39
C MET A 1 -24.31 9.26 -1.06
N THR A 2 -23.73 8.35 -1.83
CA THR A 2 -23.95 6.91 -1.64
C THR A 2 -22.92 6.48 -0.61
N ASP A 3 -23.34 6.27 0.63
CA ASP A 3 -22.53 5.62 1.65
C ASP A 3 -22.42 4.15 1.23
N GLU A 4 -21.53 3.88 0.27
CA GLU A 4 -21.33 2.53 -0.25
C GLU A 4 -20.65 1.73 0.84
N THR A 5 -21.44 0.95 1.57
CA THR A 5 -20.95 -0.08 2.49
C THR A 5 -20.04 -1.03 1.72
N LYS A 6 -18.72 -0.85 1.85
CA LYS A 6 -17.73 -1.76 1.26
C LYS A 6 -17.43 -2.88 2.23
N GLN A 7 -17.36 -4.09 1.71
CA GLN A 7 -16.92 -5.25 2.48
C GLN A 7 -15.40 -5.44 2.31
N CYS A 8 -14.76 -5.92 3.37
CA CYS A 8 -13.35 -6.28 3.38
C CYS A 8 -13.11 -7.46 2.43
N ARG A 9 -12.19 -7.31 1.47
CA ARG A 9 -11.83 -8.39 0.55
C ARG A 9 -11.12 -9.56 1.22
N ARG A 10 -10.60 -9.38 2.44
CA ARG A 10 -9.81 -10.39 3.15
C ARG A 10 -10.67 -11.29 4.05
N CYS A 11 -11.59 -10.69 4.80
CA CYS A 11 -12.43 -11.40 5.79
C CYS A 11 -13.94 -11.23 5.56
N GLY A 12 -14.39 -10.46 4.57
CA GLY A 12 -15.82 -10.23 4.29
C GLY A 12 -16.52 -9.26 5.24
N ALA A 13 -15.89 -8.84 6.35
CA ALA A 13 -16.49 -7.91 7.30
C ALA A 13 -16.76 -6.51 6.69
N GLU A 14 -17.76 -5.81 7.20
CA GLU A 14 -18.06 -4.43 6.79
C GLU A 14 -16.91 -3.48 7.15
N ILE A 15 -16.51 -2.63 6.21
CA ILE A 15 -15.51 -1.59 6.44
C ILE A 15 -16.24 -0.39 7.06
N PRO A 16 -15.84 0.07 8.26
CA PRO A 16 -16.51 1.17 8.93
C PRO A 16 -16.46 2.45 8.09
N ALA A 17 -17.58 3.18 8.02
CA ALA A 17 -17.73 4.38 7.20
C ALA A 17 -16.64 5.43 7.46
N ALA A 18 -16.22 5.61 8.73
CA ALA A 18 -15.12 6.50 9.10
C ALA A 18 -13.81 6.17 8.36
N ARG A 19 -13.53 4.88 8.12
CA ARG A 19 -12.36 4.44 7.38
C ARG A 19 -12.51 4.65 5.88
N LEU A 20 -13.70 4.46 5.32
CA LEU A 20 -13.99 4.77 3.92
C LEU A 20 -13.92 6.27 3.65
N HIS A 21 -14.32 7.10 4.61
CA HIS A 21 -14.19 8.55 4.52
C HIS A 21 -12.72 8.99 4.54
N ALA A 22 -11.89 8.39 5.41
CA ALA A 22 -10.45 8.69 5.47
C ALA A 22 -9.65 8.10 4.29
N MET A 23 -10.04 6.91 3.83
CA MET A 23 -9.33 6.13 2.80
C MET A 23 -10.33 5.48 1.84
N PRO A 24 -10.89 6.22 0.88
CA PRO A 24 -11.98 5.73 0.00
C PRO A 24 -11.55 4.54 -0.88
N ASP A 25 -10.26 4.45 -1.18
CA ASP A 25 -9.66 3.40 -2.01
C ASP A 25 -9.31 2.10 -1.26
N THR A 26 -9.52 2.06 0.06
CA THR A 26 -9.20 0.88 0.86
C THR A 26 -10.13 -0.30 0.55
N ARG A 27 -9.55 -1.49 0.54
CA ARG A 27 -10.25 -2.77 0.29
C ARG A 27 -10.25 -3.67 1.52
N VAL A 28 -9.67 -3.23 2.63
CA VAL A 28 -9.53 -4.00 3.87
C VAL A 28 -10.04 -3.23 5.09
N CYS A 29 -10.64 -3.97 6.03
CA CYS A 29 -11.01 -3.43 7.33
C CYS A 29 -9.77 -3.11 8.19
N VAL A 30 -9.98 -2.39 9.29
CA VAL A 30 -8.91 -2.02 10.24
C VAL A 30 -8.10 -3.22 10.71
N PRO A 31 -8.70 -4.30 11.28
CA PRO A 31 -7.91 -5.41 11.82
C PRO A 31 -7.07 -6.10 10.74
N CYS A 32 -7.66 -6.39 9.58
CA CYS A 32 -6.93 -7.00 8.47
C CYS A 32 -5.80 -6.11 7.94
N SER A 33 -5.96 -4.78 8.01
CA SER A 33 -4.91 -3.83 7.63
C SER A 33 -3.75 -3.82 8.61
N GLU A 34 -4.02 -4.00 9.91
CA GLU A 34 -2.99 -4.07 10.95
C GLU A 34 -2.18 -5.37 10.83
N GLU A 35 -2.86 -6.50 10.57
CA GLU A 35 -2.20 -7.81 10.40
C GLU A 35 -1.25 -7.88 9.20
N ILE A 36 -1.61 -7.29 8.05
CA ILE A 36 -0.76 -7.30 6.85
C ILE A 36 0.31 -6.18 6.83
N GLY A 37 0.27 -5.28 7.82
CA GLY A 37 1.11 -4.08 7.84
C GLY A 37 0.80 -3.09 6.71
N GLY A 38 -0.48 -2.97 6.32
CA GLY A 38 -0.94 -2.07 5.27
C GLY A 38 -1.16 -2.70 3.89
N GLU A 39 -2.03 -2.08 3.09
CA GLU A 39 -2.47 -2.57 1.78
C GLU A 39 -1.43 -2.33 0.65
N PHE A 40 -0.44 -1.48 0.91
CA PHE A 40 0.56 -1.08 -0.07
C PHE A 40 1.96 -1.54 0.34
N GLU A 41 2.73 -1.97 -0.64
CA GLU A 41 4.16 -2.17 -0.55
C GLU A 41 4.87 -0.97 -1.17
N LEU A 42 5.89 -0.46 -0.47
CA LEU A 42 6.73 0.64 -0.92
C LEU A 42 8.07 0.07 -1.39
N GLU A 43 8.31 0.17 -2.70
CA GLU A 43 9.61 -0.14 -3.30
C GLU A 43 10.39 1.17 -3.44
N VAL A 44 11.52 1.27 -2.74
CA VAL A 44 12.39 2.45 -2.77
C VAL A 44 13.65 2.08 -3.53
N THR A 45 13.87 2.71 -4.67
CA THR A 45 15.08 2.54 -5.48
C THR A 45 15.93 3.79 -5.37
N VAL A 46 17.10 3.64 -4.78
CA VAL A 46 18.11 4.71 -4.71
C VAL A 46 19.06 4.53 -5.88
N SER A 47 19.02 5.44 -6.85
CA SER A 47 19.91 5.43 -8.00
C SER A 47 20.98 6.52 -7.88
N GLY A 48 22.21 6.21 -8.28
CA GLY A 48 23.28 7.21 -8.34
C GLY A 48 23.19 7.99 -9.65
N THR A 49 23.31 9.31 -9.61
CA THR A 49 23.26 10.16 -10.82
C THR A 49 24.57 10.13 -11.62
N GLY A 50 25.56 9.36 -11.18
CA GLY A 50 26.85 9.20 -11.85
C GLY A 50 26.76 8.32 -13.11
N LYS A 51 27.68 8.56 -14.06
CA LYS A 51 27.85 7.67 -15.21
C LYS A 51 28.13 6.22 -14.74
N ALA A 52 27.54 5.24 -15.42
CA ALA A 52 27.79 3.82 -15.15
C ALA A 52 29.32 3.55 -15.15
N GLY A 53 29.85 3.10 -14.01
CA GLY A 53 31.28 2.82 -13.82
C GLY A 53 32.13 3.94 -13.19
N SER A 54 31.57 5.11 -12.88
CA SER A 54 32.31 6.17 -12.17
C SER A 54 32.25 5.97 -10.64
N LEU A 55 33.41 5.89 -9.97
CA LEU A 55 33.51 5.81 -8.50
C LEU A 55 33.12 7.12 -7.78
N LYS A 56 32.90 8.22 -8.51
CA LYS A 56 32.55 9.51 -7.92
C LYS A 56 31.05 9.51 -7.56
N LYS A 57 30.75 9.45 -6.27
CA LYS A 57 29.40 9.65 -5.75
C LYS A 57 28.93 11.08 -6.06
N THR A 58 28.13 11.23 -7.10
CA THR A 58 27.57 12.51 -7.57
C THR A 58 26.06 12.38 -7.55
N GLY A 59 25.43 12.96 -6.53
CA GLY A 59 23.97 12.92 -6.35
C GLY A 59 23.43 11.53 -6.01
N GLN A 60 22.32 11.51 -5.27
CA GLN A 60 21.49 10.32 -5.08
C GLN A 60 20.09 10.72 -5.52
N ASP A 61 19.53 9.96 -6.45
CA ASP A 61 18.13 10.05 -6.83
C ASP A 61 17.37 8.95 -6.09
N VAL A 62 16.20 9.30 -5.56
CA VAL A 62 15.36 8.37 -4.81
C VAL A 62 14.03 8.28 -5.55
N SER A 63 13.76 7.11 -6.14
CA SER A 63 12.46 6.80 -6.72
C SER A 63 11.69 5.91 -5.76
N VAL A 64 10.44 6.32 -5.46
CA VAL A 64 9.53 5.57 -4.58
C VAL A 64 8.36 5.09 -5.41
N ARG A 65 8.16 3.78 -5.47
CA ARG A 65 7.05 3.14 -6.15
C ARG A 65 6.12 2.49 -5.14
N ARG A 66 4.83 2.84 -5.21
CA ARG A 66 3.79 2.29 -4.33
C ARG A 66 2.96 1.27 -5.10
N THR A 67 3.04 0.00 -4.69
CA THR A 67 2.32 -1.12 -5.33
C THR A 67 1.30 -1.69 -4.34
N ARG A 68 0.12 -2.13 -4.80
CA ARG A 68 -0.84 -2.82 -3.91
C ARG A 68 -0.39 -4.26 -3.68
N LYS A 69 -0.42 -4.72 -2.43
CA LYS A 69 -0.13 -6.11 -2.10
C LYS A 69 -1.26 -7.02 -2.61
N PRO A 70 -0.95 -8.25 -3.07
CA PRO A 70 -1.98 -9.24 -3.31
C PRO A 70 -2.64 -9.60 -1.97
N LEU A 71 -3.97 -9.42 -1.89
CA LEU A 71 -4.76 -9.80 -0.73
C LEU A 71 -5.12 -11.28 -0.86
N ALA A 72 -4.43 -12.15 -0.12
CA ALA A 72 -4.86 -13.53 0.04
C ALA A 72 -6.08 -13.57 1.00
N PRO A 73 -7.12 -14.38 0.71
CA PRO A 73 -8.22 -14.57 1.65
C PRO A 73 -7.67 -15.20 2.95
N VAL A 74 -8.27 -14.85 4.09
CA VAL A 74 -8.00 -15.61 5.32
C VAL A 74 -8.68 -16.96 5.13
N THR A 75 -7.91 -17.99 4.79
CA THR A 75 -8.39 -19.37 4.86
C THR A 75 -8.58 -19.69 6.34
N GLU A 76 -9.82 -19.98 6.74
CA GLU A 76 -10.15 -20.54 8.06
C GLU A 76 -9.44 -21.88 8.31
#